data_AF-A0A059BAX3-F1
#
_entry.id   AF-A0A059BAX3-F1
#
_cell.length_a   1.000
_cell.length_b   1.000
_cell.length_c   1.000
_cell.angle_alpha   90.00
_cell.angle_beta   90.00
_cell.angle_gamma   90.00
#
_symmetry.space_group_name_H-M   'P 1'
#
loop_
_entity.id
_entity.type
_entity.pdbx_description
1 polymer ?
#
loop_
_entity_poly.entity_id
_entity_poly.type
_entity_poly.pdbx_seq_one_letter_code
_entity_poly.pdbx_strand_id
1 'polypeptide(L)'
;MLVATSSLICKVHLSPPTSAAGKSDVLSDTVSYTDIYRIVKGVVEGPPKNLLEAVAEHITSTTLEKFPQITAVRVKVGKPHVAVPGPLDYLGIEIVRYRSSLKSDQAA
;
A
#
# COMPACT_ATOMS: atom_id res chain seq x y z
N MET A 1 17.43 -3.68 -13.75
CA MET A 1 15.97 -3.84 -13.65
C MET A 1 15.66 -4.34 -12.23
N LEU A 2 15.49 -3.42 -11.28
CA LEU A 2 15.82 -3.67 -9.87
C LEU A 2 14.77 -4.50 -9.09
N VAL A 3 13.54 -4.68 -9.61
CA VAL A 3 12.41 -5.25 -8.85
C VAL A 3 11.89 -6.57 -9.45
N ALA A 4 12.28 -6.93 -10.67
CA ALA A 4 11.60 -7.97 -11.45
C ALA A 4 11.87 -9.42 -11.00
N THR A 5 12.90 -9.69 -10.20
CA THR A 5 13.33 -11.05 -9.85
C THR A 5 13.64 -11.26 -8.37
N SER A 6 13.35 -10.26 -7.52
CA SER A 6 13.65 -10.33 -6.09
C SER A 6 12.38 -10.38 -5.26
N SER A 7 12.34 -11.27 -4.28
CA SER A 7 11.29 -11.29 -3.27
C SER A 7 11.18 -9.89 -2.61
N LEU A 8 9.96 -9.41 -2.42
CA LEU A 8 9.67 -8.15 -1.73
C LEU A 8 8.93 -8.42 -0.43
N ILE A 9 9.29 -7.68 0.61
CA ILE A 9 8.51 -7.61 1.85
C ILE A 9 7.63 -6.38 1.76
N CYS A 10 6.31 -6.57 1.73
CA CYS A 10 5.33 -5.49 1.75
C CYS A 10 4.58 -5.46 3.08
N LYS A 11 4.57 -4.30 3.75
CA LYS A 11 3.69 -4.03 4.89
C LYS A 11 2.72 -2.91 4.54
N VAL A 12 1.44 -3.10 4.81
CA VAL A 12 0.38 -2.14 4.51
C VAL A 12 -0.39 -1.84 5.78
N HIS A 13 -0.47 -0.56 6.16
CA HIS A 13 -1.33 -0.08 7.24
C HIS A 13 -2.39 0.86 6.68
N LEU A 14 -3.63 0.70 7.16
CA LEU A 14 -4.80 1.41 6.67
C LEU A 14 -5.47 2.14 7.84
N SER A 15 -5.99 3.33 7.56
CA SER A 15 -6.80 4.09 8.53
C SER A 15 -8.26 4.22 8.07
N PRO A 16 -9.09 3.15 8.19
CA PRO A 16 -10.53 3.22 8.01
C PRO A 16 -11.25 3.71 9.29
N PRO A 17 -12.50 4.17 9.19
CA PRO A 17 -13.36 4.35 10.36
C PRO A 17 -13.67 2.98 10.99
N THR A 18 -13.09 2.68 12.15
CA THR A 18 -13.22 1.38 12.83
C THR A 18 -14.34 1.31 13.86
N SER A 19 -14.97 2.45 14.17
CA SER A 19 -15.97 2.56 15.24
C SER A 19 -17.28 1.80 14.95
N ALA A 20 -17.65 1.66 13.67
CA ALA A 20 -18.83 0.90 13.26
C ALA A 20 -18.53 -0.61 13.25
N ALA A 21 -17.48 -1.03 12.54
CA ALA A 21 -17.07 -2.44 12.47
C ALA A 21 -16.76 -3.07 13.83
N GLY A 22 -16.13 -2.31 14.74
CA GLY A 22 -15.86 -2.79 16.10
C GLY A 22 -17.09 -2.98 16.97
N LYS A 23 -18.24 -2.40 16.58
CA LYS A 23 -19.53 -2.58 17.27
C LYS A 23 -20.42 -3.62 16.60
N SER A 24 -20.34 -3.75 15.29
CA SER A 24 -21.19 -4.66 14.51
C SER A 24 -20.58 -6.06 14.35
N ASP A 25 -19.24 -6.18 14.42
CA ASP A 25 -18.49 -7.42 14.13
C ASP A 25 -18.81 -8.03 12.74
N VAL A 26 -19.20 -7.18 11.77
CA VAL A 26 -19.51 -7.60 10.41
C VAL A 26 -18.36 -7.24 9.47
N LEU A 27 -17.86 -8.24 8.74
CA LEU A 27 -16.76 -8.07 7.78
C LEU A 27 -17.08 -7.06 6.65
N SER A 28 -18.36 -6.88 6.31
CA SER A 28 -18.81 -5.88 5.32
C SER A 28 -18.60 -4.44 5.77
N ASP A 29 -18.50 -4.21 7.08
CA ASP A 29 -18.36 -2.86 7.65
C ASP A 29 -16.89 -2.43 7.75
N THR A 30 -15.97 -3.30 7.33
CA THR A 30 -14.53 -3.07 7.33
C THR A 30 -13.91 -3.38 5.96
N VAL A 31 -12.63 -3.05 5.82
CA VAL A 31 -11.87 -3.37 4.61
C VAL A 31 -11.34 -4.79 4.74
N SER A 32 -11.72 -5.67 3.81
CA SER A 32 -11.21 -7.04 3.77
C SER A 32 -9.71 -7.06 3.49
N TYR A 33 -8.94 -7.63 4.41
CA TYR A 33 -7.51 -7.87 4.22
C TYR A 33 -7.20 -8.75 3.00
N THR A 34 -8.17 -9.59 2.58
CA THR A 34 -8.03 -10.41 1.37
C THR A 34 -7.99 -9.55 0.11
N ASP A 35 -8.77 -8.47 0.07
CA ASP A 35 -8.74 -7.57 -1.08
C ASP A 35 -7.48 -6.72 -1.13
N ILE A 36 -6.96 -6.34 0.04
CA ILE A 36 -5.65 -5.66 0.16
C ILE A 36 -4.53 -6.58 -0.30
N TYR A 37 -4.54 -7.85 0.13
CA TYR A 37 -3.61 -8.86 -0.35
C TYR A 37 -3.66 -9.01 -1.88
N ARG A 38 -4.85 -9.07 -2.48
CA ARG A 38 -5.01 -9.15 -3.93
C ARG A 38 -4.42 -7.95 -4.66
N ILE A 39 -4.58 -6.73 -4.13
CA ILE A 39 -3.96 -5.52 -4.69
C ILE A 39 -2.44 -5.66 -4.64
N VAL A 40 -1.88 -5.96 -3.46
CA VAL A 40 -0.42 -6.06 -3.29
C VAL A 40 0.15 -7.15 -4.21
N LYS A 41 -0.47 -8.32 -4.24
CA LYS A 41 -0.08 -9.43 -5.12
C LYS A 41 -0.11 -9.01 -6.59
N GLY A 42 -1.19 -8.39 -7.04
CA GLY A 42 -1.33 -7.94 -8.44
C GLY A 42 -0.29 -6.89 -8.84
N VAL A 43 0.11 -6.00 -7.93
CA VAL A 43 1.17 -5.01 -8.20
C VAL A 43 2.55 -5.66 -8.22
N VAL A 44 2.83 -6.58 -7.29
CA VAL A 44 4.16 -7.21 -7.14
C VAL A 44 4.41 -8.27 -8.23
N GLU A 45 3.42 -9.09 -8.57
CA GLU A 45 3.50 -10.13 -9.61
C GLU A 45 3.14 -9.61 -11.01
N GLY A 46 2.67 -8.37 -11.10
CA GLY A 46 2.28 -7.72 -12.36
C GLY A 46 3.48 -7.25 -13.19
N PRO A 47 3.25 -6.27 -14.09
CA PRO A 47 4.31 -5.72 -14.94
C PRO A 47 5.48 -5.19 -14.11
N PRO A 48 6.73 -5.58 -14.45
CA PRO A 48 7.89 -5.24 -13.65
C PRO A 48 8.08 -3.72 -13.56
N LYS A 49 8.43 -3.25 -12.37
CA LYS A 49 8.78 -1.85 -12.11
C LYS A 49 10.28 -1.70 -11.91
N ASN A 50 10.81 -0.51 -12.17
CA ASN A 50 12.23 -0.23 -11.96
C ASN A 50 12.57 0.19 -10.53
N LEU A 51 11.59 0.76 -9.83
CA LEU A 51 11.75 1.46 -8.56
C LEU A 51 10.79 0.89 -7.50
N LEU A 52 11.24 0.86 -6.23
CA LEU A 52 10.39 0.45 -5.11
C LEU A 52 9.30 1.50 -4.85
N GLU A 53 9.62 2.76 -5.13
CA GLU A 53 8.74 3.92 -5.11
C GLU A 53 7.54 3.70 -6.02
N ALA A 54 7.76 3.20 -7.24
CA ALA A 54 6.69 2.93 -8.19
C ALA A 54 5.77 1.77 -7.74
N VAL A 55 6.33 0.76 -7.06
CA VAL A 55 5.54 -0.34 -6.47
C VAL A 55 4.70 0.19 -5.32
N ALA A 56 5.33 0.91 -4.39
CA ALA A 56 4.64 1.45 -3.22
C ALA A 56 3.54 2.43 -3.63
N GLU A 57 3.83 3.34 -4.58
CA GLU A 57 2.86 4.32 -5.08
C GLU A 57 1.64 3.63 -5.69
N HIS A 58 1.87 2.61 -6.53
CA HIS A 58 0.79 1.88 -7.18
C HIS A 58 -0.08 1.12 -6.16
N ILE A 59 0.52 0.51 -5.13
CA ILE A 59 -0.24 -0.10 -4.03
C ILE A 59 -1.08 0.96 -3.31
N THR A 60 -0.49 2.12 -2.97
CA THR A 60 -1.21 3.18 -2.26
C THR A 60 -2.35 3.76 -3.07
N SER A 61 -2.12 4.07 -4.35
CA SER A 61 -3.12 4.69 -5.22
C SER A 61 -4.30 3.76 -5.46
N THR A 62 -4.04 2.51 -5.83
CA THR A 62 -5.09 1.50 -6.06
C THR A 62 -5.88 1.21 -4.79
N THR A 63 -5.23 1.18 -3.62
CA THR A 63 -5.90 0.98 -2.34
C THR A 63 -6.81 2.15 -2.01
N LEU A 64 -6.32 3.39 -2.15
CA LEU A 64 -7.15 4.57 -1.93
C LEU A 64 -8.32 4.61 -2.91
N GLU A 65 -8.09 4.40 -4.21
CA GLU A 65 -9.15 4.41 -5.24
C GLU A 65 -10.25 3.38 -4.97
N LYS A 66 -9.88 2.14 -4.62
CA LYS A 66 -10.84 1.04 -4.43
C LYS A 66 -11.64 1.13 -3.12
N PHE A 67 -11.10 1.79 -2.09
CA PHE A 67 -11.72 1.86 -0.77
C PHE A 67 -11.94 3.32 -0.33
N PRO A 68 -13.09 3.92 -0.68
CA PRO A 68 -13.45 5.29 -0.31
C PRO A 68 -13.40 5.59 1.19
N GLN A 69 -13.66 4.60 2.02
CA GLN A 69 -13.62 4.69 3.49
C GLN A 69 -12.20 4.83 4.06
N ILE A 70 -11.15 4.56 3.27
CA ILE A 70 -9.77 4.68 3.74
C ILE A 70 -9.28 6.12 3.57
N THR A 71 -8.85 6.71 4.68
CA THR A 71 -8.38 8.10 4.73
C THR A 71 -6.86 8.23 4.58
N ALA A 72 -6.12 7.19 4.97
CA ALA A 72 -4.67 7.14 4.83
C ALA A 72 -4.21 5.70 4.58
N VAL A 73 -3.16 5.57 3.77
CA VAL A 73 -2.48 4.30 3.49
C VAL A 73 -0.98 4.50 3.70
N ARG A 74 -0.37 3.62 4.48
CA ARG A 74 1.08 3.55 4.67
C ARG A 74 1.59 2.23 4.10
N VAL A 75 2.50 2.31 3.14
CA VAL A 75 3.10 1.14 2.48
C VAL A 75 4.61 1.17 2.69
N LYS A 76 5.14 0.05 3.18
CA LYS A 76 6.58 -0.21 3.27
C LYS A 76 6.94 -1.35 2.34
N VAL A 77 7.88 -1.12 1.44
CA VAL A 77 8.38 -2.11 0.49
C VAL A 77 9.88 -2.28 0.72
N GLY A 78 10.30 -3.50 1.06
CA GLY A 78 11.69 -3.85 1.32
C GLY A 78 12.19 -4.99 0.46
N LYS A 79 13.49 -4.98 0.17
CA LYS A 79 14.24 -6.07 -0.46
C LYS A 79 15.08 -6.79 0.59
N PRO A 80 14.80 -8.06 0.90
CA PRO A 80 15.55 -8.83 1.89
C PRO A 80 16.96 -9.21 1.42
N HIS A 81 17.15 -9.45 0.12
CA HIS A 81 18.44 -9.88 -0.43
C HIS A 81 19.15 -8.73 -1.15
N VAL A 82 19.51 -7.70 -0.41
CA VAL A 82 20.33 -6.62 -0.97
C VAL A 82 21.77 -7.11 -1.04
N ALA A 83 22.42 -6.97 -2.20
CA ALA A 83 23.85 -7.30 -2.38
C ALA A 83 24.75 -6.24 -1.72
N VAL A 84 24.60 -6.03 -0.41
CA VAL A 84 25.40 -5.12 0.41
C VAL A 84 26.05 -5.94 1.53
N PRO A 85 27.39 -5.93 1.66
CA PRO A 85 28.07 -6.62 2.74
C PRO A 85 27.78 -5.94 4.09
N GLY A 86 27.32 -6.71 5.08
CA GLY A 86 27.04 -6.24 6.45
C GLY A 86 25.82 -6.92 7.09
N PRO A 87 25.58 -6.73 8.40
CA PRO A 87 24.40 -7.26 9.09
C PRO A 87 23.16 -6.42 8.70
N LEU A 88 22.55 -6.75 7.57
CA LEU A 88 21.43 -6.00 7.00
C LEU A 88 20.26 -6.93 6.65
N ASP A 89 19.12 -6.75 7.32
CA ASP A 89 17.94 -7.60 7.10
C ASP A 89 17.23 -7.29 5.78
N TYR A 90 17.11 -6.01 5.43
CA TYR A 90 16.55 -5.53 4.15
C TYR A 90 16.82 -4.03 3.97
N LEU A 91 16.79 -3.56 2.72
CA LEU A 91 16.63 -2.14 2.39
C LEU A 91 15.32 -1.90 1.69
N GLY A 92 14.70 -0.75 1.96
CA GLY A 92 13.41 -0.44 1.41
C GLY A 92 13.03 1.01 1.54
N ILE A 93 11.85 1.31 1.05
CA ILE A 93 11.22 2.61 1.17
C ILE A 93 9.89 2.47 1.90
N GLU A 94 9.48 3.56 2.53
CA GLU A 94 8.20 3.67 3.20
C GLU A 94 7.55 4.98 2.78
N ILE A 95 6.30 4.90 2.33
CA ILE A 95 5.50 6.05 1.95
C ILE A 95 4.20 6.06 2.74
N VAL A 96 3.72 7.28 2.99
CA VAL A 96 2.39 7.53 3.53
C VAL A 96 1.65 8.42 2.55
N ARG A 97 0.42 8.04 2.21
CA ARG A 97 -0.49 8.83 1.38
C ARG A 97 -1.77 9.06 2.15
N TYR A 98 -2.23 10.30 2.12
CA TYR A 98 -3.52 10.70 2.65
C TYR A 98 -4.46 10.96 1.50
N ARG A 99 -5.73 10.62 1.68
CA ARG A 99 -6.77 11.05 0.75
C ARG A 99 -6.85 12.57 0.81
N SER A 100 -6.50 13.23 -0.28
CA SER A 100 -6.65 14.67 -0.42
C SER A 100 -8.14 15.01 -0.51
N SER A 101 -8.67 15.72 0.48
CA SER A 101 -10.00 16.34 0.37
C SER A 101 -9.90 17.62 -0.46
N LEU A 102 -9.63 17.50 -1.76
CA LEU A 102 -9.80 18.63 -2.66
C LEU A 102 -11.30 18.80 -2.94
N LYS A 103 -11.97 19.60 -2.11
CA LYS A 103 -13.04 20.45 -2.64
C LYS A 103 -12.31 21.60 -3.35
N SER A 104 -12.14 21.47 -4.66
CA SER A 104 -11.81 22.63 -5.48
C SER A 104 -13.06 23.49 -5.56
N ASP A 105 -13.15 24.48 -4.68
CA ASP A 105 -13.83 25.73 -5.04
C ASP A 105 -13.06 26.31 -6.23
N GLN A 106 -13.54 26.03 -7.43
CA GLN A 106 -13.18 26.75 -8.64
C GLN A 106 -14.48 27.13 -9.35
N ALA A 107 -15.11 28.17 -8.79
CA ALA A 107 -16.02 29.06 -9.49
C ALA A 107 -15.46 30.47 -9.30
N ALA A 108 -14.76 30.96 -10.33
CA ALA A 108 -14.56 32.38 -10.63
C ALA A 108 -14.07 32.48 -12.07
#